data_AF-A0A0F9SUS8-F1
#
_entry.id   AF-A0A0F9SUS8-F1
#
_cell.length_a   1.000
_cell.length_b   1.000
_cell.length_c   1.000
_cell.angle_alpha   90.00
_cell.angle_beta   90.00
_cell.angle_gamma   90.00
#
_symmetry.space_group_name_H-M   'P 1'
#
loop_
_entity.id
_entity.type
_entity.pdbx_description
1 polymer ?
#
loop_
_entity_poly.entity_id
_entity_poly.type
_entity_poly.pdbx_seq_one_letter_code
_entity_poly.pdbx_strand_id
1 'polypeptide(L)' 'MRERILAAAALVQDHPRAAQATSRPNTRRVALTPYPYVLFYRIAADEVVITRLRHAARRPLSEARRS' A
#
# COMPACT_ATOMS: atom_id res chain seq x y z
N MET A 1 -11.26 6.08 5.74
CA MET A 1 -9.91 6.18 5.12
C MET A 1 -8.81 6.44 6.15
N ARG A 2 -8.85 7.54 6.93
CA ARG A 2 -7.84 7.84 7.98
C ARG A 2 -7.61 6.66 8.93
N GLU A 3 -8.68 6.12 9.51
CA GLU A 3 -8.61 4.94 10.39
C GLU A 3 -7.98 3.72 9.73
N ARG A 4 -8.22 3.54 8.43
CA ARG A 4 -7.64 2.42 7.67
C ARG A 4 -6.12 2.57 7.52
N ILE A 5 -5.65 3.79 7.30
CA ILE A 5 -4.21 4.09 7.27
C ILE A 5 -3.60 3.82 8.64
N LEU A 6 -4.22 4.29 9.73
CA LEU A 6 -3.72 4.08 11.08
C LEU A 6 -3.68 2.59 11.46
N ALA A 7 -4.74 1.83 11.15
CA ALA A 7 -4.78 0.39 11.39
C ALA A 7 -3.69 -0.35 10.59
N ALA A 8 -3.47 0.04 9.33
CA ALA A 8 -2.41 -0.55 8.52
C ALA A 8 -1.01 -0.17 9.04
N ALA A 9 -0.82 1.07 9.52
CA ALA A 9 0.43 1.53 10.12
C ALA A 9 0.76 0.75 11.40
N ALA A 10 -0.22 0.56 12.30
CA ALA A 10 -0.06 -0.26 13.50
C ALA A 10 0.31 -1.71 13.15
N LEU A 11 -0.39 -2.32 12.20
CA LEU A 11 -0.11 -3.68 11.75
C LEU A 11 1.33 -3.85 11.24
N VAL A 12 1.81 -2.92 10.41
CA VAL A 12 3.17 -3.02 9.86
C VAL A 12 4.25 -2.64 10.86
N GLN A 13 3.92 -1.89 11.91
CA GLN A 13 4.82 -1.63 13.02
C GLN A 13 5.04 -2.91 13.84
N ASP A 14 3.96 -3.61 14.21
CA ASP A 14 4.03 -4.82 15.03
C ASP A 14 4.53 -6.04 14.23
N HIS A 15 4.17 -6.10 12.94
CA HIS A 15 4.54 -7.18 12.05
C HIS A 15 5.09 -6.67 10.71
N PRO A 16 6.31 -6.12 10.68
CA PRO A 16 6.91 -5.51 9.48
C PRO A 16 7.05 -6.44 8.28
N ARG A 17 7.05 -7.77 8.50
CA ARG A 17 7.18 -8.77 7.42
C ARG A 17 5.86 -9.40 6.99
N ALA A 18 4.72 -9.04 7.59
CA ALA A 18 3.41 -9.62 7.28
C ALA A 18 2.84 -9.13 5.94
N ALA A 19 3.23 -7.94 5.47
CA ALA A 19 2.73 -7.40 4.21
C ALA A 19 3.46 -7.97 2.98
N GLN A 20 2.84 -7.85 1.82
CA GLN A 20 3.37 -8.41 0.57
C GLN A 20 4.69 -7.73 0.16
N ALA A 21 5.73 -8.54 -0.05
CA ALA A 21 6.99 -8.07 -0.64
C ALA A 21 6.80 -7.59 -2.07
N THR A 22 7.58 -6.59 -2.46
CA THR A 22 7.69 -6.13 -3.85
C THR A 22 9.00 -6.61 -4.46
N SER A 23 9.19 -6.36 -5.76
CA SER A 23 10.46 -6.62 -6.44
C SER A 23 11.62 -5.75 -5.92
N ARG A 24 11.34 -4.65 -5.21
CA ARG A 24 12.38 -3.81 -4.60
C ARG A 24 12.78 -4.37 -3.22
N PRO A 25 14.09 -4.52 -2.93
CA PRO A 25 14.57 -4.98 -1.63
C PRO A 25 13.97 -4.18 -0.47
N ASN A 26 13.66 -4.89 0.62
CA ASN A 26 13.09 -4.35 1.86
C ASN A 26 11.79 -3.53 1.69
N THR A 27 11.20 -3.50 0.50
CA THR A 27 9.99 -2.74 0.19
C THR A 27 8.79 -3.66 0.17
N ARG A 28 7.75 -3.26 0.90
CA ARG A 28 6.51 -4.02 1.06
C ARG A 28 5.30 -3.13 0.80
N ARG A 29 4.15 -3.76 0.56
CA ARG A 29 2.89 -3.08 0.27
C ARG A 29 1.70 -3.70 1.01
N VAL A 30 0.78 -2.85 1.45
CA VAL A 30 -0.51 -3.23 2.05
C VAL A 30 -1.63 -2.60 1.22
N ALA A 31 -2.61 -3.41 0.83
CA ALA A 31 -3.84 -2.90 0.24
C ALA A 31 -4.77 -2.38 1.35
N LEU A 32 -5.29 -1.17 1.20
CA LEU A 32 -6.15 -0.53 2.19
C LEU A 32 -7.63 -0.82 1.91
N THR A 33 -8.00 -2.10 1.87
CA THR A 33 -9.38 -2.52 1.60
C THR A 33 -10.38 -1.88 2.57
N PRO A 34 -11.58 -1.51 2.10
CA PRO A 34 -12.09 -1.61 0.72
C PRO A 34 -11.67 -0.44 -0.20
N TYR A 35 -10.85 0.49 0.29
CA TYR A 35 -10.44 1.65 -0.50
C TYR A 35 -9.39 1.26 -1.56
N PRO A 36 -9.44 1.85 -2.77
CA PRO A 36 -8.51 1.54 -3.84
C PRO A 36 -7.16 2.25 -3.61
N TYR A 37 -6.58 2.09 -2.43
CA TYR A 37 -5.29 2.66 -2.07
C TYR A 37 -4.33 1.55 -1.64
N VAL A 38 -3.05 1.75 -1.96
CA VAL A 38 -1.96 0.87 -1.56
C VAL A 38 -0.93 1.69 -0.80
N LEU A 39 -0.63 1.27 0.42
CA LEU A 39 0.41 1.82 1.27
C LEU A 39 1.71 1.06 1.00
N PHE A 40 2.77 1.77 0.65
CA PHE A 40 4.11 1.23 0.47
C PHE A 40 5.01 1.68 1.60
N TYR A 41 5.78 0.74 2.14
CA TYR A 41 6.75 1.02 3.19
C TYR A 41 8.04 0.23 2.96
N ARG A 42 9.10 0.63 3.65
CA ARG A 42 10.35 -0.13 3.74
C ARG A 42 10.62 -0.53 5.18
N ILE A 43 11.26 -1.69 5.35
CA ILE A 43 11.82 -2.11 6.64
C ILE A 43 13.26 -1.59 6.70
N ALA A 44 13.57 -0.77 7.69
CA ALA A 44 14.93 -0.38 8.05
C ALA A 44 15.41 -1.20 9.26
N ALA A 45 16.56 -0.84 9.84
CA ALA A 45 17.15 -1.60 10.94
C ALA A 45 16.27 -1.59 12.20
N ASP A 46 15.70 -0.44 12.53
CA ASP A 46 14.97 -0.14 13.77
C ASP A 46 13.56 0.42 13.52
N GLU A 47 13.24 0.76 12.26
CA GLU A 47 12.00 1.43 11.93
C GLU A 47 11.31 0.86 10.67
N VAL A 48 10.02 1.19 10.55
CA VAL A 48 9.25 1.02 9.34
C VAL A 48 8.94 2.40 8.76
N VAL A 49 9.46 2.67 7.57
CA VAL A 49 9.26 3.97 6.91
C VAL A 49 8.18 3.83 5.85
N ILE A 50 7.03 4.46 6.08
CA ILE A 50 5.99 4.59 5.06
C ILE A 50 6.50 5.55 3.98
N THR A 51 6.65 5.05 2.76
CA THR A 51 7.27 5.81 1.66
C THR A 51 6.23 6.48 0.78
N ARG A 52 5.11 5.79 0.48
CA ARG A 52 4.10 6.26 -0.47
C ARG A 52 2.73 5.70 -0.15
N LEU A 53 1.71 6.51 -0.41
CA LEU A 53 0.32 6.08 -0.50
C LEU A 53 -0.15 6.31 -1.94
N ARG A 54 -0.54 5.25 -2.66
CA ARG A 54 -0.96 5.34 -4.08
C ARG A 54 -2.41 4.96 -4.25
N HIS A 55 -3.15 5.75 -5.02
CA HIS A 55 -4.45 5.32 -5.57
C HIS A 55 -4.21 4.26 -6.65
N ALA A 56 -4.95 3.16 -6.58
CA ALA A 56 -4.78 1.95 -7.39
C ALA A 56 -6.05 1.58 -8.17
N ALA A 57 -7.10 2.41 -8.16
CA ALA A 57 -8.24 2.17 -9.03
C ALA A 57 -7.78 2.24 -10.50
N ARG A 58 -8.20 1.26 -11.29
CA ARG A 58 -7.99 1.27 -12.73
C ARG A 58 -8.95 2.27 -13.37
N ARG A 59 -8.52 2.93 -14.44
CA ARG A 59 -9.42 3.71 -15.29
C ARG A 59 -10.44 2.75 -15.93
N PRO A 60 -11.75 3.06 -15.92
CA PRO A 60 -12.75 2.20 -16.56
C PRO A 60 -12.40 1.98 -18.04
N LEU A 61 -12.49 0.73 -18.50
CA LEU A 61 -12.20 0.34 -19.89
C LEU A 61 -13.25 0.87 -20.90
N SER A 62 -14.31 1.54 -20.44
CA SER A 62 -15.51 1.86 -21.23
C SER A 62 -15.43 3.10 -22.12
N GLU A 63 -14.34 3.88 -22.10
CA GLU A 63 -14.20 5.09 -22.94
C GLU A 63 -13.37 4.88 -24.23
N ALA A 64 -12.75 3.71 -24.42
CA ALA A 64 -11.77 3.50 -25.50
C ALA A 64 -12.35 2.99 -26.85
N ARG A 65 -13.65 3.17 -27.11
CA ARG A 65 -14.30 2.60 -28.32
C ARG A 65 -15.42 3.47 -28.90
N ARG A 66 -15.21 4.78 -28.92
CA ARG A 66 -15.99 5.73 -29.72
C ARG A 66 -15.05 6.76 -30.37
N SER A 67 -14.47 6.39 -31.50
CA SER A 67 -13.86 7.30 -32.49
C SER A 67 -13.94 6.64 -33.86
#